data_AF-A0A842R0M8-F1
#
_entry.id   AF-A0A842R0M8-F1
#
_cell.length_a   1.000
_cell.length_b   1.000
_cell.length_c   1.000
_cell.angle_alpha   90.00
_cell.angle_beta   90.00
_cell.angle_gamma   90.00
#
_symmetry.space_group_name_H-M   'P 1'
#
loop_
_entity.id
_entity.type
_entity.pdbx_description
1 polymer ?
#
loop_
_entity_poly.entity_id
_entity_poly.type
_entity_poly.pdbx_seq_one_letter_code
_entity_poly.pdbx_strand_id
1 'polypeptide(L)'
;MGTQDISWKDIENKPGKKHKVRGEALLGLKVELVKREGRISDLQGQNESLEKQIGKLRDQLGQSMNNSTMLEEQVTKKGEYINRLEGRLEELKGKVEFHLQNESTLQGQLDEFKVELEGVNQVKKRLQQEKEELVQQRDELESKLFSAEARNSRMVATYLDAVAKLERDVASLEHEKELLVDEILAGREQAPQQGNLPSSKHIPTVSDESNVRACMTCKQYVLIKDGDYRYQRAIQRFEGYHRGHMLGTLTFSEVKHGFSSKTDEFLNKP
;
A
#
# COMPACT_ATOMS: atom_id res chain seq x y z
N MET A 1 -43.41 -54.44 -105.28
CA MET A 1 -44.49 -55.36 -105.70
C MET A 1 -45.59 -54.51 -106.32
N GLY A 2 -45.85 -54.70 -107.61
CA GLY A 2 -46.65 -53.79 -108.43
C GLY A 2 -48.14 -53.88 -108.15
N THR A 3 -48.79 -52.71 -108.06
CA THR A 3 -50.23 -52.56 -108.09
C THR A 3 -50.70 -52.74 -109.54
N GLN A 4 -51.39 -53.85 -109.82
CA GLN A 4 -52.14 -54.01 -111.05
C GLN A 4 -53.37 -53.08 -110.98
N ASP A 5 -53.32 -52.00 -111.75
CA ASP A 5 -54.49 -51.18 -112.06
C ASP A 5 -55.46 -52.00 -112.91
N ILE A 6 -56.54 -52.47 -112.29
CA ILE A 6 -57.66 -53.08 -113.01
C ILE A 6 -58.53 -51.93 -113.53
N SER A 7 -58.36 -51.60 -114.81
CA SER A 7 -59.20 -50.62 -115.52
C SER A 7 -60.67 -51.05 -115.50
N TRP A 8 -61.53 -50.20 -114.96
CA TRP A 8 -62.98 -50.44 -114.85
C TRP A 8 -63.71 -50.66 -116.18
N LYS A 9 -63.07 -50.37 -117.33
CA LYS A 9 -63.69 -50.48 -118.66
C LYS A 9 -63.82 -51.91 -119.20
N ASP A 10 -63.10 -52.90 -118.66
CA ASP A 10 -63.12 -54.28 -119.19
C ASP A 10 -64.20 -55.19 -118.56
N ILE A 11 -65.04 -54.67 -117.66
CA ILE A 11 -66.01 -55.45 -116.87
C ILE A 11 -67.47 -55.22 -117.34
N GLU A 12 -67.69 -54.59 -118.50
CA GLU A 12 -69.03 -54.12 -118.86
C GLU A 12 -70.01 -55.14 -119.48
N ASN A 13 -69.62 -56.36 -119.87
CA ASN A 13 -70.51 -57.18 -120.72
C ASN A 13 -70.73 -58.68 -120.38
N LYS A 14 -70.80 -59.08 -119.09
CA LYS A 14 -71.38 -60.40 -118.67
C LYS A 14 -72.07 -60.35 -117.28
N PRO A 15 -73.39 -60.62 -117.16
CA PRO A 15 -74.17 -60.45 -115.91
C PRO A 15 -73.77 -61.39 -114.76
N GLY A 16 -73.16 -62.55 -115.03
CA GLY A 16 -72.71 -63.48 -113.97
C GLY A 16 -71.34 -63.16 -113.34
N LYS A 17 -70.47 -62.39 -114.02
CA LYS A 17 -69.10 -62.08 -113.52
C LYS A 17 -69.07 -60.90 -112.55
N LYS A 18 -69.99 -59.92 -112.69
CA LYS A 18 -70.11 -58.76 -111.79
C LYS A 18 -70.42 -59.14 -110.34
N HIS A 19 -71.27 -60.14 -110.12
CA HIS A 19 -71.65 -60.58 -108.76
C HIS A 19 -70.51 -61.29 -108.03
N LYS A 20 -69.71 -62.10 -108.75
CA LYS A 20 -68.55 -62.79 -108.17
C LYS A 20 -67.43 -61.83 -107.77
N VAL A 21 -67.07 -60.90 -108.66
CA VAL A 21 -66.04 -59.88 -108.39
C VAL A 21 -66.44 -58.94 -107.25
N ARG A 22 -67.73 -58.57 -107.15
CA ARG A 22 -68.25 -57.80 -106.01
C ARG A 22 -68.22 -58.57 -104.70
N GLY A 23 -68.52 -59.88 -104.71
CA GLY A 23 -68.44 -60.73 -103.52
C GLY A 23 -67.00 -60.88 -102.99
N GLU A 24 -66.03 -61.06 -103.88
CA GLU A 24 -64.60 -61.15 -103.53
C GLU A 24 -64.06 -59.82 -102.97
N ALA A 25 -64.44 -58.68 -103.57
CA ALA A 25 -64.07 -57.36 -103.04
C ALA A 25 -64.68 -57.08 -101.65
N LEU A 26 -65.92 -57.50 -101.42
CA LEU A 26 -66.61 -57.32 -100.13
C LEU A 26 -65.98 -58.20 -99.04
N LEU A 27 -65.54 -59.42 -99.37
CA LEU A 27 -64.76 -60.27 -98.47
C LEU A 27 -63.40 -59.66 -98.14
N GLY A 28 -62.70 -59.09 -99.12
CA GLY A 28 -61.44 -58.37 -98.92
C GLY A 28 -61.58 -57.20 -97.94
N LEU A 29 -62.60 -56.36 -98.15
CA LEU A 29 -62.92 -55.24 -97.25
C LEU A 29 -63.26 -55.73 -95.83
N LYS A 30 -63.97 -56.85 -95.69
CA LYS A 30 -64.29 -57.44 -94.39
C LYS A 30 -63.04 -57.90 -93.64
N VAL A 31 -62.08 -58.52 -94.34
CA VAL A 31 -60.80 -58.91 -93.75
C VAL A 31 -59.99 -57.69 -93.31
N GLU A 32 -59.98 -56.62 -94.11
CA GLU A 32 -59.31 -55.37 -93.73
C GLU A 32 -59.98 -54.70 -92.53
N LEU A 33 -61.31 -54.72 -92.45
CA LEU A 33 -62.06 -54.18 -91.32
C LEU A 33 -61.65 -54.89 -90.02
N VAL A 34 -61.66 -56.22 -90.00
CA VAL A 34 -61.25 -57.02 -88.83
C VAL A 34 -59.79 -56.73 -88.44
N LYS A 35 -58.89 -56.56 -89.41
CA LYS A 35 -57.49 -56.18 -89.13
C LYS A 35 -57.39 -54.78 -88.50
N ARG A 36 -58.19 -53.82 -88.96
CA ARG A 36 -58.22 -52.46 -88.40
C ARG A 36 -58.83 -52.46 -87.01
N GLU A 37 -59.91 -53.22 -86.77
CA GLU A 37 -60.51 -53.41 -85.45
C GLU A 37 -59.52 -54.00 -84.44
N GLY A 38 -58.75 -55.02 -84.85
CA GLY A 38 -57.67 -55.57 -84.02
C GLY A 38 -56.61 -54.52 -83.66
N ARG A 39 -56.14 -53.74 -84.64
CA ARG A 39 -55.20 -52.63 -84.38
C ARG A 39 -55.76 -51.56 -83.46
N ILE A 40 -57.05 -51.23 -83.58
CA ILE A 40 -57.71 -50.27 -82.70
C ILE A 40 -57.72 -50.82 -81.27
N SER A 41 -58.06 -52.09 -81.08
CA SER A 41 -58.05 -52.74 -79.77
C SER A 41 -56.65 -52.76 -79.15
N ASP A 42 -55.61 -53.07 -79.93
CA ASP A 42 -54.21 -53.05 -79.46
C ASP A 42 -53.79 -51.63 -79.03
N LEU A 43 -54.12 -50.62 -79.84
CA LEU A 43 -53.82 -49.22 -79.54
C LEU A 43 -54.56 -48.72 -78.29
N GLN A 44 -55.82 -49.15 -78.09
CA GLN A 44 -56.57 -48.85 -76.87
C GLN A 44 -55.88 -49.45 -75.63
N GLY A 45 -55.45 -50.71 -75.70
CA GLY A 45 -54.71 -51.35 -74.61
C GLY A 45 -53.37 -50.67 -74.30
N GLN A 46 -52.65 -50.23 -75.34
CA GLN A 46 -51.43 -49.43 -75.18
C GLN A 46 -51.72 -48.08 -74.50
N ASN A 47 -52.80 -47.40 -74.90
CA ASN A 47 -53.18 -46.11 -74.32
C ASN A 47 -53.56 -46.24 -72.83
N GLU A 48 -54.35 -47.26 -72.47
CA GLU A 48 -54.68 -47.55 -71.07
C GLU A 48 -53.43 -47.85 -70.22
N SER A 49 -52.45 -48.57 -70.79
CA SER A 49 -51.17 -48.84 -70.12
C SER A 49 -50.36 -47.56 -69.92
N LEU A 50 -50.28 -46.70 -70.93
CA LEU A 50 -49.59 -45.41 -70.83
C LEU A 50 -50.26 -44.49 -69.82
N GLU A 51 -51.59 -44.41 -69.79
CA GLU A 51 -52.35 -43.64 -68.80
C GLU A 51 -52.04 -44.10 -67.37
N LYS A 52 -51.97 -45.41 -67.13
CA LYS A 52 -51.56 -45.98 -65.83
C LYS A 52 -50.12 -45.61 -65.48
N GLN A 53 -49.19 -45.63 -66.43
CA GLN A 53 -47.80 -45.21 -66.20
C GLN A 53 -47.69 -43.72 -65.86
N ILE A 54 -48.42 -42.87 -66.59
CA ILE A 54 -48.51 -41.44 -66.32
C ILE A 54 -49.07 -41.19 -64.92
N GLY A 55 -50.10 -41.93 -64.50
CA GLY A 55 -50.63 -41.87 -63.14
C GLY A 55 -49.55 -42.16 -62.08
N LYS A 56 -48.83 -43.29 -62.23
CA LYS A 56 -47.74 -43.66 -61.31
C LYS A 56 -46.63 -42.61 -61.25
N LEU A 57 -46.23 -42.05 -62.39
CA LEU A 57 -45.20 -41.02 -62.45
C LEU A 57 -45.65 -39.72 -61.77
N ARG A 58 -46.93 -39.34 -61.90
CA ARG A 58 -47.50 -38.18 -61.18
C ARG A 58 -47.47 -38.40 -59.67
N ASP A 59 -47.84 -39.59 -59.21
CA ASP A 59 -47.82 -39.92 -57.77
C ASP A 59 -46.38 -39.89 -57.22
N GLN A 60 -45.42 -40.46 -57.96
CA GLN A 60 -44.00 -40.42 -57.60
C GLN A 60 -43.46 -38.99 -57.57
N LEU A 61 -43.84 -38.16 -58.54
CA LEU A 61 -43.46 -36.75 -58.57
C LEU A 61 -44.01 -36.00 -57.35
N GLY A 62 -45.27 -36.22 -57.00
CA GLY A 62 -45.89 -35.62 -55.82
C GLY A 62 -45.19 -36.03 -54.51
N GLN A 63 -44.85 -37.31 -54.36
CA GLN A 63 -44.07 -37.80 -53.22
C GLN A 63 -42.68 -37.16 -53.16
N SER A 64 -42.00 -37.05 -54.30
CA SER A 64 -40.67 -36.42 -54.38
C SER A 64 -40.72 -34.94 -54.02
N MET A 65 -41.73 -34.21 -54.47
CA MET A 65 -41.92 -32.80 -54.13
C MET A 65 -42.12 -32.62 -52.62
N ASN A 66 -43.01 -33.42 -52.01
CA ASN A 66 -43.25 -33.38 -50.57
C ASN A 66 -41.98 -33.68 -49.76
N ASN A 67 -41.21 -34.70 -50.17
CA ASN A 67 -39.94 -35.03 -49.53
C ASN A 67 -38.93 -33.88 -49.65
N SER A 68 -38.86 -33.21 -50.81
CA SER A 68 -37.99 -32.05 -51.01
C SER A 68 -38.34 -30.93 -50.03
N THR A 69 -39.63 -30.57 -49.92
CA THR A 69 -40.09 -29.54 -48.99
C THR A 69 -39.76 -29.90 -47.53
N MET A 70 -39.99 -31.16 -47.13
CA MET A 70 -39.64 -31.60 -45.76
C MET A 70 -38.13 -31.54 -45.49
N LEU A 71 -37.29 -31.82 -46.47
CA LEU A 71 -35.84 -31.73 -46.34
C LEU A 71 -35.39 -30.26 -46.25
N GLU A 72 -35.96 -29.37 -47.07
CA GLU A 72 -35.70 -27.93 -47.02
C GLU A 72 -36.03 -27.36 -45.63
N GLU A 73 -37.19 -27.70 -45.07
CA GLU A 73 -37.55 -27.29 -43.70
C GLU A 73 -36.57 -27.81 -42.65
N GLN A 74 -36.10 -29.04 -42.78
CA GLN A 74 -35.10 -29.61 -41.86
C GLN A 74 -33.75 -28.89 -41.97
N VAL A 75 -33.32 -28.56 -43.20
CA VAL A 75 -32.09 -27.79 -43.43
C VAL A 75 -32.21 -26.40 -42.79
N THR A 76 -33.34 -25.71 -42.97
CA THR A 76 -33.57 -24.41 -42.35
C THR A 76 -33.52 -24.49 -40.81
N LYS A 77 -34.23 -25.45 -40.20
CA LYS A 77 -34.21 -25.65 -38.74
C LYS A 77 -32.81 -25.95 -38.21
N LYS A 78 -32.03 -26.77 -38.93
CA LYS A 78 -30.64 -27.06 -38.57
C LYS A 78 -29.76 -25.81 -38.71
N GLY A 79 -29.95 -25.01 -39.75
CA GLY A 79 -29.25 -23.72 -39.93
C GLY A 79 -29.52 -22.75 -38.78
N GLU A 80 -30.77 -22.58 -38.37
CA GLU A 80 -31.13 -21.76 -37.21
C GLU A 80 -30.50 -22.27 -35.90
N TYR A 81 -30.44 -23.59 -35.72
CA TYR A 81 -29.81 -24.18 -34.55
C TYR A 81 -28.29 -23.95 -34.52
N ILE A 82 -27.62 -24.08 -35.68
CA ILE A 82 -26.19 -23.76 -35.83
C ILE A 82 -25.94 -22.30 -35.47
N ASN A 83 -26.70 -21.36 -36.03
CA ASN A 83 -26.55 -19.93 -35.73
C ASN A 83 -26.72 -19.63 -34.23
N ARG A 84 -27.67 -20.29 -33.55
CA ARG A 84 -27.84 -20.17 -32.09
C ARG A 84 -26.63 -20.71 -31.32
N LEU A 85 -26.06 -21.83 -31.75
CA LEU A 85 -24.87 -22.39 -31.11
C LEU A 85 -23.65 -21.50 -31.31
N GLU A 86 -23.45 -20.95 -32.50
CA GLU A 86 -22.38 -19.99 -32.80
C GLU A 86 -22.48 -18.75 -31.91
N GLY A 87 -23.69 -18.19 -31.75
CA GLY A 87 -23.91 -17.06 -30.84
C GLY A 87 -23.55 -17.39 -29.38
N ARG A 88 -23.94 -18.57 -28.88
CA ARG A 88 -23.57 -19.02 -27.52
C ARG A 88 -22.07 -19.25 -27.37
N LEU A 89 -21.42 -19.77 -28.41
CA LEU A 89 -19.98 -20.00 -28.41
C LEU A 89 -19.22 -18.68 -28.32
N GLU A 90 -19.67 -17.65 -29.04
CA GLU A 90 -19.07 -16.32 -28.98
C GLU A 90 -19.29 -15.63 -27.63
N GLU A 91 -20.49 -15.76 -27.05
CA GLU A 91 -20.77 -15.27 -25.69
C GLU A 91 -19.85 -15.95 -24.65
N LEU A 92 -19.66 -17.27 -24.77
CA LEU A 92 -18.78 -18.03 -23.87
C LEU A 92 -17.31 -17.61 -24.02
N LYS A 93 -16.83 -17.38 -25.25
CA LYS A 93 -15.47 -16.84 -25.46
C LYS A 93 -15.29 -15.49 -24.76
N GLY A 94 -16.24 -14.57 -24.94
CA GLY A 94 -16.18 -13.26 -24.27
C GLY A 94 -16.16 -13.38 -22.75
N LYS A 95 -16.92 -14.32 -22.17
CA LYS A 95 -16.87 -14.60 -20.72
C LYS A 95 -15.51 -15.16 -20.29
N VAL A 96 -14.92 -16.07 -21.07
CA VAL A 96 -13.58 -16.62 -20.77
C VAL A 96 -12.53 -15.53 -20.80
N GLU A 97 -12.52 -14.67 -21.81
CA GLU A 97 -11.59 -13.54 -21.91
C GLU A 97 -11.73 -12.57 -20.73
N PHE A 98 -12.96 -12.22 -20.35
CA PHE A 98 -13.23 -11.40 -19.18
C PHE A 98 -12.72 -12.04 -17.88
N HIS A 99 -12.93 -13.34 -17.69
CA HIS A 99 -12.43 -14.06 -16.52
C HIS A 99 -10.90 -14.11 -16.48
N LEU A 100 -10.22 -14.34 -17.61
CA LEU A 100 -8.76 -14.30 -17.70
C LEU A 100 -8.18 -12.92 -17.36
N GLN A 101 -8.83 -11.85 -17.81
CA GLN A 101 -8.42 -10.49 -17.47
C GLN A 101 -8.59 -10.19 -15.98
N ASN A 102 -9.69 -10.66 -15.37
CA ASN A 102 -9.91 -10.52 -13.93
C ASN A 102 -8.90 -11.34 -13.12
N GLU A 103 -8.59 -12.56 -13.54
CA GLU A 103 -7.56 -13.39 -12.91
C GLU A 103 -6.20 -12.69 -12.93
N SER A 104 -5.80 -12.13 -14.08
CA SER A 104 -4.55 -11.36 -14.19
C SER A 104 -4.54 -10.14 -13.26
N THR A 105 -5.66 -9.43 -13.16
CA THR A 105 -5.79 -8.25 -12.26
C THR A 105 -5.64 -8.68 -10.79
N LEU A 106 -6.36 -9.72 -10.38
CA LEU A 106 -6.31 -10.26 -9.02
C LEU A 106 -4.92 -10.77 -8.66
N GLN A 107 -4.21 -11.38 -9.61
CA GLN A 107 -2.85 -11.84 -9.40
C GLN A 107 -1.87 -10.68 -9.20
N GLY A 108 -2.03 -9.59 -9.97
CA GLY A 108 -1.27 -8.36 -9.75
C GLY A 108 -1.49 -7.76 -8.36
N GLN A 109 -2.76 -7.68 -7.92
CA GLN A 109 -3.10 -7.21 -6.57
C GLN A 109 -2.52 -8.11 -5.48
N LEU A 110 -2.52 -9.42 -5.68
CA LEU A 110 -1.95 -10.37 -4.72
C LEU A 110 -0.43 -10.17 -4.58
N ASP A 111 0.27 -9.92 -5.68
CA ASP A 111 1.71 -9.68 -5.65
C ASP A 111 2.07 -8.35 -4.99
N GLU A 112 1.26 -7.29 -5.20
CA GLU A 112 1.39 -6.02 -4.48
C GLU A 112 1.21 -6.22 -2.96
N PHE A 113 0.17 -6.92 -2.53
CA PHE A 113 -0.04 -7.21 -1.10
C PHE A 113 1.08 -8.04 -0.47
N LYS A 114 1.71 -8.95 -1.21
CA LYS A 114 2.89 -9.69 -0.71
C LYS A 114 4.05 -8.75 -0.44
N VAL A 115 4.34 -7.82 -1.35
CA VAL A 115 5.41 -6.82 -1.18
C VAL A 115 5.12 -5.92 0.01
N GLU A 116 3.88 -5.44 0.16
CA GLU A 116 3.48 -4.64 1.33
C GLU A 116 3.65 -5.42 2.64
N LEU A 117 3.24 -6.69 2.68
CA LEU A 117 3.37 -7.55 3.85
C LEU A 117 4.85 -7.79 4.23
N GLU A 118 5.72 -7.98 3.24
CA GLU A 118 7.17 -8.04 3.46
C GLU A 118 7.71 -6.74 4.06
N GLY A 119 7.28 -5.59 3.52
CA GLY A 119 7.63 -4.27 4.04
C GLY A 119 7.21 -4.08 5.50
N VAL A 120 5.96 -4.43 5.83
CA VAL A 120 5.45 -4.38 7.21
C VAL A 120 6.27 -5.29 8.14
N ASN A 121 6.61 -6.49 7.69
CA ASN A 121 7.44 -7.42 8.47
C ASN A 121 8.85 -6.88 8.72
N GLN A 122 9.45 -6.18 7.76
CA GLN A 122 10.75 -5.53 7.95
C GLN A 122 10.65 -4.38 8.97
N VAL A 123 9.61 -3.54 8.89
CA VAL A 123 9.38 -2.47 9.87
C VAL A 123 9.17 -3.06 11.26
N LYS A 124 8.36 -4.12 11.39
CA LYS A 124 8.15 -4.83 12.66
C LYS A 124 9.46 -5.32 13.28
N LYS A 125 10.34 -5.94 12.49
CA LYS A 125 11.65 -6.41 12.96
C LYS A 125 12.52 -5.25 13.47
N ARG A 126 12.55 -4.14 12.73
CA ARG A 126 13.31 -2.95 13.11
C ARG A 126 12.82 -2.35 14.43
N LEU A 127 11.50 -2.18 14.57
CA LEU A 127 10.90 -1.67 15.80
C LEU A 127 11.13 -2.60 16.99
N GLN A 128 11.14 -3.91 16.76
CA GLN A 128 11.46 -4.88 17.81
C GLN A 128 12.92 -4.75 18.28
N GLN A 129 13.87 -4.56 17.35
CA GLN A 129 15.28 -4.30 17.69
C GLN A 129 15.45 -2.98 18.45
N GLU A 130 14.85 -1.90 17.96
CA GLU A 130 14.89 -0.59 18.62
C GLU A 130 14.31 -0.65 20.04
N LYS A 131 13.21 -1.40 20.23
CA LYS A 131 12.64 -1.64 21.56
C LYS A 131 13.62 -2.36 22.49
N GLU A 132 14.32 -3.38 22.00
CA GLU A 132 15.30 -4.13 22.79
C GLU A 132 16.50 -3.26 23.17
N GLU A 133 16.98 -2.42 22.26
CA GLU A 133 18.04 -1.44 22.53
C GLU A 133 17.62 -0.41 23.59
N LEU A 134 16.41 0.13 23.48
CA LEU A 134 15.89 1.08 24.48
C LEU A 134 15.71 0.44 25.86
N VAL A 135 15.32 -0.83 25.92
CA VAL A 135 15.25 -1.58 27.18
C VAL A 135 16.64 -1.73 27.80
N GLN A 136 17.66 -2.07 27.00
CA GLN A 136 19.04 -2.17 27.49
C GLN A 136 19.56 -0.81 27.99
N GLN A 137 19.30 0.27 27.26
CA GLN A 137 19.68 1.62 27.69
C GLN A 137 19.01 2.03 28.99
N ARG A 138 17.72 1.71 29.17
CA ARG A 138 17.01 1.94 30.43
C ARG A 138 17.70 1.20 31.58
N ASP A 139 17.98 -0.09 31.41
CA ASP A 139 18.57 -0.91 32.46
C ASP A 139 19.98 -0.41 32.85
N GLU A 140 20.76 0.05 31.87
CA GLU A 140 22.06 0.67 32.12
C GLU A 140 21.93 1.99 32.91
N LEU A 141 20.97 2.84 32.55
CA LEU A 141 20.71 4.09 33.26
C LEU A 141 20.21 3.84 34.69
N GLU A 142 19.34 2.85 34.90
CA GLU A 142 18.90 2.44 36.23
C GLU A 142 20.07 1.96 37.09
N SER A 143 20.98 1.15 36.54
CA SER A 143 22.19 0.74 37.25
C SER A 143 23.11 1.92 37.59
N LYS A 144 23.27 2.88 36.68
CA LYS A 144 24.07 4.10 36.92
C LYS A 144 23.42 4.94 38.02
N LEU A 145 22.11 5.12 37.98
CA LEU A 145 21.35 5.86 38.98
C LEU A 145 21.54 5.23 40.36
N PHE A 146 21.34 3.91 40.48
CA PHE A 146 21.55 3.18 41.73
C PHE A 146 22.97 3.36 42.28
N SER A 147 24.00 3.28 41.42
CA SER A 147 25.39 3.48 41.82
C SER A 147 25.67 4.92 42.31
N ALA A 148 25.05 5.91 41.67
CA ALA A 148 25.19 7.32 42.03
C ALA A 148 24.47 7.62 43.35
N GLU A 149 23.28 7.07 43.56
CA GLU A 149 22.53 7.15 44.82
C GLU A 149 23.35 6.56 45.96
N ALA A 150 23.91 5.35 45.80
CA ALA A 150 24.76 4.72 46.81
C ALA A 150 26.03 5.55 47.11
N ARG A 151 26.63 6.18 46.09
CA ARG A 151 27.77 7.10 46.28
C ARG A 151 27.35 8.34 47.07
N ASN A 152 26.21 8.94 46.74
CA ASN A 152 25.68 10.10 47.45
C ASN A 152 25.33 9.76 48.90
N SER A 153 24.69 8.63 49.18
CA SER A 153 24.41 8.18 50.55
C SER A 153 25.68 8.03 51.39
N ARG A 154 26.74 7.46 50.81
CA ARG A 154 28.05 7.37 51.48
C ARG A 154 28.65 8.75 51.74
N MET A 155 28.60 9.64 50.75
CA MET A 155 29.13 10.99 50.87
C MET A 155 28.38 11.81 51.94
N VAL A 156 27.04 11.70 51.99
CA VAL A 156 26.21 12.31 53.03
C VAL A 156 26.59 11.77 54.42
N ALA A 157 26.76 10.45 54.57
CA ALA A 157 27.19 9.86 55.83
C ALA A 157 28.56 10.40 56.28
N THR A 158 29.52 10.53 55.36
CA THR A 158 30.83 11.11 55.69
C THR A 158 30.76 12.59 56.08
N TYR A 159 29.88 13.37 55.45
CA TYR A 159 29.69 14.77 55.83
C TYR A 159 29.02 14.91 57.20
N LEU A 160 28.04 14.05 57.51
CA LEU A 160 27.41 14.04 58.83
C LEU A 160 28.41 13.70 59.93
N ASP A 161 29.28 12.70 59.72
CA ASP A 161 30.34 12.36 60.69
C ASP A 161 31.35 13.52 60.88
N ALA A 162 31.75 14.17 59.78
CA ALA A 162 32.62 15.34 59.84
C ALA A 162 31.99 16.52 60.59
N VAL A 163 30.70 16.79 60.36
CA VAL A 163 29.94 17.81 61.11
C VAL A 163 29.88 17.45 62.60
N ALA A 164 29.53 16.21 62.95
CA ALA A 164 29.48 15.76 64.34
C ALA A 164 30.86 15.83 65.04
N LYS A 165 31.96 15.67 64.30
CA LYS A 165 33.31 15.88 64.83
C LYS A 165 33.58 17.37 65.08
N LEU A 166 33.28 18.24 64.11
CA LEU A 166 33.46 19.68 64.27
C LEU A 166 32.61 20.24 65.41
N GLU A 167 31.38 19.76 65.60
CA GLU A 167 30.53 20.14 66.73
C GLU A 167 31.16 19.77 68.08
N ARG A 168 31.77 18.58 68.20
CA ARG A 168 32.53 18.17 69.40
C ARG A 168 33.77 19.04 69.62
N ASP A 169 34.53 19.32 68.56
CA ASP A 169 35.73 20.16 68.62
C ASP A 169 35.36 21.59 69.05
N VAL A 170 34.26 22.15 68.53
CA VAL A 170 33.73 23.47 68.93
C VAL A 170 33.33 23.46 70.41
N ALA A 171 32.57 22.47 70.87
CA ALA A 171 32.18 22.36 72.27
C ALA A 171 33.40 22.25 73.21
N SER A 172 34.44 21.52 72.81
CA SER A 172 35.70 21.43 73.55
C SER A 172 36.41 22.78 73.65
N LEU A 173 36.49 23.52 72.54
CA LEU A 173 37.11 24.85 72.50
C LEU A 173 36.31 25.88 73.30
N GLU A 174 34.99 25.79 73.31
CA GLU A 174 34.13 26.64 74.14
C GLU A 174 34.39 26.39 75.63
N HIS A 175 34.51 25.13 76.04
CA HIS A 175 34.87 24.78 77.42
C HIS A 175 36.28 25.25 77.82
N GLU A 176 37.27 25.06 76.95
CA GLU A 176 38.64 25.55 77.17
C GLU A 176 38.68 27.09 77.29
N LYS A 177 37.91 27.78 76.45
CA LYS A 177 37.75 29.24 76.54
C LYS A 177 37.13 29.66 77.87
N GLU A 178 36.12 28.97 78.38
CA GLU A 178 35.52 29.26 79.69
C GLU A 178 36.55 29.13 80.81
N LEU A 179 37.34 28.05 80.83
CA LEU A 179 38.43 27.85 81.80
C LEU A 179 39.47 28.99 81.75
N LEU A 180 39.90 29.38 80.55
CA LEU A 180 40.84 30.50 80.36
C LEU A 180 40.25 31.85 80.80
N VAL A 181 38.96 32.08 80.55
CA VAL A 181 38.28 33.30 81.01
C VAL A 181 38.24 33.34 82.53
N ASP A 182 37.94 32.22 83.19
CA ASP A 182 37.95 32.12 84.65
C ASP A 182 39.35 32.37 85.22
N GLU A 183 40.40 31.81 84.62
CA GLU A 183 41.81 32.08 84.98
C GLU A 183 42.16 33.57 84.83
N ILE A 184 41.76 34.21 83.73
CA ILE A 184 42.00 35.65 83.50
C ILE A 184 41.25 36.49 84.52
N LEU A 185 39.99 36.19 84.82
CA LEU A 185 39.21 36.92 85.81
C LEU A 185 39.82 36.79 87.21
N ALA A 186 40.26 35.60 87.59
CA ALA A 186 41.01 35.36 88.83
C ALA A 186 42.35 36.14 88.86
N GLY A 187 43.05 36.23 87.72
CA GLY A 187 44.28 37.04 87.59
C GLY A 187 44.03 38.56 87.59
N ARG A 188 42.84 39.03 87.20
CA ARG A 188 42.49 40.45 87.09
C ARG A 188 42.11 41.09 88.42
N GLU A 189 41.82 40.31 89.47
CA GLU A 189 41.65 40.82 90.84
C GLU A 189 42.96 41.38 91.46
N GLN A 190 44.11 41.32 90.75
CA GLN A 190 45.41 41.83 91.23
C GLN A 190 46.07 42.92 90.35
N ALA A 191 45.40 43.56 89.37
CA ALA A 191 46.04 44.60 88.54
C ALA A 191 45.13 45.78 88.15
N PRO A 192 45.65 47.04 88.15
CA PRO A 192 44.88 48.24 87.83
C PRO A 192 44.64 48.42 86.32
N GLN A 193 43.54 49.11 86.01
CA GLN A 193 43.05 49.49 84.69
C GLN A 193 44.11 50.16 83.82
N GLN A 194 44.22 49.77 82.54
CA GLN A 194 44.69 50.64 81.45
C GLN A 194 44.42 50.03 80.07
N GLY A 195 44.03 50.88 79.10
CA GLY A 195 44.41 50.69 77.69
C GLY A 195 43.29 50.42 76.67
N ASN A 196 42.66 51.49 76.19
CA ASN A 196 42.05 51.59 74.84
C ASN A 196 42.99 51.06 73.74
N LEU A 197 42.46 50.42 72.67
CA LEU A 197 42.91 50.50 71.25
C LEU A 197 42.13 49.50 70.34
N PRO A 198 42.15 49.62 68.99
CA PRO A 198 41.00 50.12 68.24
C PRO A 198 40.33 49.09 67.30
N SER A 199 39.07 49.39 66.98
CA SER A 199 38.35 48.85 65.83
C SER A 199 38.98 49.36 64.53
N SER A 200 39.48 48.47 63.69
CA SER A 200 39.81 48.77 62.29
C SER A 200 39.28 47.64 61.40
N LYS A 201 38.04 47.78 60.95
CA LYS A 201 37.55 47.08 59.77
C LYS A 201 38.25 47.70 58.56
N HIS A 202 39.33 47.07 58.14
CA HIS A 202 39.99 47.40 56.87
C HIS A 202 39.05 47.00 55.73
N ILE A 203 38.26 47.95 55.23
CA ILE A 203 37.65 47.83 53.91
C ILE A 203 38.82 47.83 52.92
N PRO A 204 39.01 46.80 52.09
CA PRO A 204 40.03 46.82 51.05
C PRO A 204 39.67 47.96 50.10
N THR A 205 40.48 49.02 50.11
CA THR A 205 40.43 50.05 49.08
C THR A 205 40.88 49.40 47.78
N VAL A 206 39.93 49.13 46.88
CA VAL A 206 40.19 48.62 45.53
C VAL A 206 41.05 49.67 44.82
N SER A 207 42.27 49.32 44.42
CA SER A 207 43.11 50.21 43.62
C SER A 207 42.52 50.35 42.21
N ASP A 208 42.70 51.50 41.57
CA ASP A 208 42.24 51.73 40.19
C ASP A 208 42.82 50.72 39.18
N GLU A 209 43.92 50.04 39.52
CA GLU A 209 44.59 49.01 38.72
C GLU A 209 44.07 47.58 38.96
N SER A 210 43.11 47.38 39.87
CA SER A 210 42.59 46.06 40.18
C SER A 210 41.82 45.48 38.99
N ASN A 211 42.11 44.25 38.60
CA ASN A 211 41.37 43.57 37.53
C ASN A 211 39.96 43.19 37.99
N VAL A 212 38.99 43.30 37.09
CA VAL A 212 37.60 42.92 37.27
C VAL A 212 37.16 42.01 36.14
N ARG A 213 36.23 41.10 36.44
CA ARG A 213 35.47 40.38 35.42
C ARG A 213 34.16 41.12 35.20
N ALA A 214 33.94 41.63 34.00
CA ALA A 214 32.81 42.51 33.70
C ALA A 214 31.95 41.98 32.55
N CYS A 215 30.63 42.15 32.67
CA CYS A 215 29.67 41.88 31.63
C CYS A 215 29.34 43.18 30.88
N MET A 216 29.72 43.26 29.60
CA MET A 216 29.53 44.45 28.79
C MET A 216 28.05 44.72 28.49
N THR A 217 27.26 43.65 28.38
CA THR A 217 25.81 43.71 28.13
C THR A 217 25.03 44.26 29.34
N CYS A 218 25.28 43.73 30.55
CA CYS A 218 24.52 44.11 31.75
C CYS A 218 25.14 45.26 32.55
N LYS A 219 26.34 45.72 32.17
CA LYS A 219 27.10 46.72 32.93
C LYS A 219 27.28 46.33 34.41
N GLN A 220 27.68 45.07 34.64
CA GLN A 220 27.97 44.53 35.97
C GLN A 220 29.40 44.01 36.02
N TYR A 221 30.03 44.03 37.19
CA TYR A 221 31.36 43.44 37.37
C TYR A 221 31.53 42.75 38.73
N VAL A 222 32.49 41.84 38.79
CA VAL A 222 33.01 41.24 40.02
C VAL A 222 34.53 41.43 40.09
N LEU A 223 35.05 41.76 41.27
CA LEU A 223 36.51 41.91 41.47
C LEU A 223 37.24 40.59 41.20
N ILE A 224 38.43 40.68 40.63
CA ILE A 224 39.38 39.57 40.55
C ILE A 224 40.44 39.80 41.61
N LYS A 225 40.60 38.83 42.50
CA LYS A 225 41.68 38.82 43.49
C LYS A 225 42.46 37.53 43.34
N ASP A 226 43.65 37.63 42.78
CA ASP A 226 44.51 36.49 42.57
C ASP A 226 44.87 35.84 43.91
N GLY A 227 44.72 34.51 43.97
CA GLY A 227 45.00 33.72 45.17
C GLY A 227 43.85 33.60 46.19
N ASP A 228 42.72 34.29 46.03
CA ASP A 228 41.54 34.08 46.90
C ASP A 228 40.47 33.23 46.19
N TYR A 229 40.32 31.99 46.63
CA TYR A 229 39.40 31.00 46.05
C TYR A 229 37.93 31.46 46.07
N ARG A 230 37.55 32.35 47.00
CA ARG A 230 36.18 32.87 47.08
C ARG A 230 35.86 33.77 45.88
N TYR A 231 36.83 34.56 45.44
CA TYR A 231 36.68 35.41 44.25
C TYR A 231 36.66 34.56 42.97
N GLN A 232 37.43 33.46 42.90
CA GLN A 232 37.35 32.52 41.78
C GLN A 232 35.97 31.86 41.66
N ARG A 233 35.38 31.43 42.79
CA ARG A 233 34.01 30.89 42.82
C ARG A 233 32.97 31.94 42.46
N ALA A 234 33.13 33.17 42.96
CA ALA A 234 32.26 34.30 42.60
C ALA A 234 32.31 34.61 41.11
N ILE A 235 33.50 34.55 40.48
CA ILE A 235 33.67 34.71 39.03
C ILE A 235 32.93 33.60 38.28
N GLN A 236 33.14 32.32 38.62
CA GLN A 236 32.45 31.21 37.93
C GLN A 236 30.93 31.33 38.00
N ARG A 237 30.39 31.74 39.15
CA ARG A 237 28.95 31.99 39.31
C ARG A 237 28.48 33.19 38.50
N PHE A 238 29.27 34.26 38.50
CA PHE A 238 29.00 35.45 37.69
C PHE A 238 28.95 35.09 36.20
N GLU A 239 29.91 34.29 35.70
CA GLU A 239 29.94 33.83 34.31
C GLU A 239 28.76 32.90 33.97
N GLY A 240 28.40 31.99 34.88
CA GLY A 240 27.23 31.12 34.72
C GLY A 240 25.91 31.90 34.67
N TYR A 241 25.78 32.94 35.49
CA TYR A 241 24.60 33.81 35.51
C TYR A 241 24.50 34.69 34.25
N HIS A 242 25.62 35.01 33.60
CA HIS A 242 25.69 35.83 32.39
C HIS A 242 25.98 34.98 31.14
N ARG A 243 25.51 33.74 31.10
CA ARG A 243 25.71 32.83 29.96
C ARG A 243 25.09 33.43 28.69
N GLY A 244 25.90 33.60 27.65
CA GLY A 244 25.48 34.20 26.38
C GLY A 244 25.68 35.72 26.29
N HIS A 245 26.18 36.38 27.34
CA HIS A 245 26.58 37.79 27.28
C HIS A 245 28.07 37.96 26.94
N MET A 246 28.44 39.15 26.49
CA MET A 246 29.85 39.49 26.23
C MET A 246 30.54 39.82 27.55
N LEU A 247 31.46 38.93 27.96
CA LEU A 247 32.26 39.05 29.17
C LEU A 247 33.70 39.43 28.82
N GLY A 248 34.28 40.34 29.59
CA GLY A 248 35.66 40.78 29.43
C GLY A 248 36.35 40.96 30.77
N THR A 249 37.68 40.88 30.76
CA THR A 249 38.50 41.30 31.90
C THR A 249 38.92 42.74 31.66
N LEU A 250 38.58 43.63 32.58
CA LEU A 250 38.90 45.05 32.53
C LEU A 250 39.58 45.47 33.84
N THR A 251 40.12 46.67 33.88
CA THR A 251 40.59 47.31 35.11
C THR A 251 39.44 48.00 35.82
N PHE A 252 39.55 48.16 37.14
CA PHE A 252 38.54 48.85 37.95
C PHE A 252 38.31 50.29 37.47
N SER A 253 39.38 50.97 37.04
CA SER A 253 39.31 52.32 36.49
C SER A 253 38.44 52.45 35.23
N GLU A 254 38.36 51.39 34.41
CA GLU A 254 37.55 51.37 33.17
C GLU A 254 36.05 51.16 33.46
N VAL A 255 35.71 50.54 34.60
CA VAL A 255 34.32 50.18 34.93
C VAL A 255 33.70 51.05 36.02
N LYS A 256 34.51 51.78 36.81
CA LYS A 256 34.05 52.52 38.00
C LYS A 256 32.97 53.58 37.72
N HIS A 257 32.90 54.10 36.49
CA HIS A 257 31.94 55.14 36.08
C HIS A 257 30.87 54.64 35.10
N GLY A 258 30.46 53.38 35.19
CA GLY A 258 29.38 52.88 34.33
C GLY A 258 28.92 51.47 34.60
N PHE A 259 29.52 50.76 35.55
CA PHE A 259 29.15 49.39 35.90
C PHE A 259 28.83 49.29 37.39
N SER A 260 27.89 48.41 37.73
CA SER A 260 27.53 48.10 39.11
C SER A 260 28.34 46.91 39.65
N SER A 261 28.87 47.04 40.87
CA SER A 261 29.56 45.92 41.53
C SER A 261 28.55 44.87 41.93
N LYS A 262 28.83 43.61 41.59
CA LYS A 262 28.13 42.43 42.07
C LYS A 262 29.01 41.54 42.95
N THR A 263 30.19 42.03 43.32
CA THR A 263 31.20 41.26 44.04
C THR A 263 30.65 40.65 45.33
N ASP A 264 30.03 41.46 46.19
CA ASP A 264 29.51 40.97 47.48
C ASP A 264 28.32 40.02 47.32
N GLU A 265 27.49 40.23 46.28
CA GLU A 265 26.35 39.36 45.98
C GLU A 265 26.84 37.94 45.59
N PHE A 266 27.86 37.85 44.74
CA PHE A 266 28.39 36.56 44.30
C PHE A 266 29.37 35.91 45.30
N LEU A 267 30.02 36.70 46.17
CA LEU A 267 30.84 36.19 47.27
C LEU A 267 30.00 35.53 48.38
N ASN A 268 28.85 36.11 48.70
CA ASN A 268 28.00 35.65 49.82
C ASN A 268 26.87 34.69 49.40
N LYS A 269 26.74 34.40 48.11
CA LYS A 269 25.76 33.40 47.64
C LYS A 269 26.18 32.01 48.15
N PRO A 270 25.31 31.21 48.78
CA PRO A 270 25.64 29.86 49.22
C PRO A 270 26.06 28.97 48.05
#